data_AF-A0A7C1ZSK8-F1
#
_entry.id   AF-A0A7C1ZSK8-F1
#
_cell.length_a   1.000
_cell.length_b   1.000
_cell.length_c   1.000
_cell.angle_alpha   90.00
_cell.angle_beta   90.00
_cell.angle_gamma   90.00
#
_symmetry.space_group_name_H-M   'P 1'
#
loop_
_entity.id
_entity.type
_entity.pdbx_description
1 polymer ?
#
loop_
_entity_poly.entity_id
_entity_poly.type
_entity_poly.pdbx_seq_one_letter_code
_entity_poly.pdbx_strand_id
1 'polypeptide(L)'
;TGYAENLRKSRIDRELYKARNIRPAFRAGLAPGIIYSALDTYLLGGRAPWTFRHNKDHEALRDAAGEKKIPYPKADGIITFDRLTSVALANTNHAENQPCHLLLDDPSRALEVNFRRFAGPEERYCPAGVYEFLKSGESKEMRLQINSQNCIHCKACDIKDPTQNITWTVPEGGGGPNYPNM
;
A
#
# COMPACT_ATOMS: atom_id res chain seq x y z
N THR A 1 30.11 11.18 -14.10
CA THR A 1 28.67 11.23 -13.75
C THR A 1 27.87 11.51 -15.02
N GLY A 2 26.97 10.61 -15.39
CA GLY A 2 26.13 10.72 -16.61
C GLY A 2 24.93 9.76 -16.62
N TYR A 3 24.66 9.09 -15.49
CA TYR A 3 23.65 8.05 -15.38
C TYR A 3 22.25 8.54 -15.75
N ALA A 4 21.80 9.65 -15.15
CA ALA A 4 20.46 10.19 -15.42
C ALA A 4 20.29 10.62 -16.89
N GLU A 5 21.33 11.17 -17.50
CA GLU A 5 21.29 11.56 -18.92
C GLU A 5 21.26 10.32 -19.83
N ASN A 6 22.09 9.33 -19.54
CA ASN A 6 22.11 8.06 -20.28
C ASN A 6 20.78 7.31 -20.16
N LEU A 7 20.14 7.34 -18.98
CA LEU A 7 18.82 6.74 -18.77
C LEU A 7 17.76 7.43 -19.64
N ARG A 8 17.74 8.77 -19.68
CA ARG A 8 16.80 9.53 -20.55
C ARG A 8 17.00 9.26 -22.04
N LYS A 9 18.23 8.93 -22.47
CA LYS A 9 18.53 8.56 -23.87
C LYS A 9 18.27 7.07 -24.17
N SER A 10 18.01 6.25 -23.15
CA SER A 10 17.89 4.80 -23.26
C SER A 10 16.59 4.36 -23.95
N ARG A 11 16.44 3.05 -24.13
CA ARG A 11 15.16 2.46 -24.56
C ARG A 11 14.13 2.45 -23.43
N ILE A 12 14.58 2.41 -22.18
CA ILE A 12 13.71 2.39 -20.98
C ILE A 12 12.89 3.66 -20.91
N ASP A 13 13.53 4.83 -21.04
CA ASP A 13 12.81 6.12 -21.01
C ASP A 13 11.78 6.22 -22.14
N ARG A 14 12.14 5.77 -23.36
CA ARG A 14 11.22 5.73 -24.51
C ARG A 14 10.03 4.81 -24.28
N GLU A 15 10.23 3.68 -23.61
CA GLU A 15 9.16 2.74 -23.26
C GLU A 15 8.21 3.33 -22.22
N LEU A 16 8.76 3.85 -21.11
CA LEU A 16 7.98 4.52 -20.05
C LEU A 16 7.22 5.74 -20.59
N TYR A 17 7.85 6.53 -21.45
CA TYR A 17 7.22 7.69 -22.07
C TYR A 17 5.98 7.31 -22.88
N LYS A 18 6.02 6.23 -23.66
CA LYS A 18 4.86 5.77 -24.44
C LYS A 18 3.69 5.33 -23.55
N ALA A 19 3.96 4.77 -22.38
CA ALA A 19 2.95 4.28 -21.45
C ALA A 19 2.44 5.35 -20.45
N ARG A 20 3.03 6.55 -20.42
CA ARG A 20 2.85 7.56 -19.35
C ARG A 20 1.40 7.97 -19.07
N ASN A 21 0.52 7.90 -20.06
CA ASN A 21 -0.89 8.31 -19.91
C ASN A 21 -1.84 7.14 -19.61
N ILE A 22 -1.38 5.88 -19.71
CA ILE A 22 -2.22 4.69 -19.52
C ILE A 22 -2.79 4.70 -18.10
N ARG A 23 -1.95 4.66 -17.07
CA ARG A 23 -2.42 4.58 -15.68
C ARG A 23 -3.25 5.80 -15.23
N PRO A 24 -2.85 7.05 -15.49
CA PRO A 24 -3.68 8.22 -15.16
C PRO A 24 -5.07 8.21 -15.81
N ALA A 25 -5.23 7.63 -17.00
CA ALA A 25 -6.52 7.61 -17.69
C ALA A 25 -7.61 6.85 -16.91
N PHE A 26 -7.22 5.83 -16.13
CA PHE A 26 -8.16 5.06 -15.29
C PHE A 26 -8.73 5.87 -14.12
N ARG A 27 -8.27 7.10 -13.88
CA ARG A 27 -8.93 8.03 -12.94
C ARG A 27 -10.34 8.41 -13.38
N ALA A 28 -10.61 8.39 -14.70
CA ALA A 28 -11.96 8.57 -15.22
C ALA A 28 -12.86 7.33 -15.05
N GLY A 29 -12.30 6.21 -14.55
CA GLY A 29 -12.99 4.92 -14.43
C GLY A 29 -12.40 3.86 -15.36
N LEU A 30 -12.83 2.61 -15.17
CA LEU A 30 -12.31 1.45 -15.89
C LEU A 30 -12.55 1.55 -17.41
N ALA A 31 -13.80 1.76 -17.82
CA ALA A 31 -14.18 1.83 -19.24
C ALA A 31 -13.49 2.99 -20.00
N PRO A 32 -13.58 4.26 -19.56
CA PRO A 32 -12.88 5.36 -20.24
C PRO A 32 -11.36 5.20 -20.19
N GLY A 33 -10.81 4.64 -19.10
CA GLY A 33 -9.38 4.32 -19.01
C GLY A 33 -8.93 3.32 -20.07
N ILE A 34 -9.69 2.25 -20.30
CA ILE A 34 -9.44 1.26 -21.37
C ILE A 34 -9.54 1.91 -22.75
N ILE A 35 -10.62 2.65 -23.00
CA ILE A 35 -10.85 3.31 -24.30
C ILE A 35 -9.69 4.26 -24.62
N TYR A 36 -9.35 5.15 -23.68
CA TYR A 36 -8.23 6.07 -23.88
C TYR A 36 -6.92 5.32 -24.10
N SER A 37 -6.64 4.28 -23.30
CA SER A 37 -5.41 3.50 -23.42
C SER A 37 -5.29 2.83 -24.79
N ALA A 38 -6.39 2.31 -25.33
CA ALA A 38 -6.42 1.75 -26.68
C ALA A 38 -6.17 2.83 -27.75
N LEU A 39 -6.82 4.00 -27.63
CA LEU A 39 -6.62 5.10 -28.57
C LEU A 39 -5.17 5.61 -28.55
N ASP A 40 -4.60 5.88 -27.38
CA ASP A 40 -3.22 6.37 -27.25
C ASP A 40 -2.21 5.32 -27.75
N THR A 41 -2.42 4.04 -27.42
CA THR A 41 -1.50 2.97 -27.83
C THR A 41 -1.58 2.67 -29.33
N TYR A 42 -2.77 2.46 -29.88
CA TYR A 42 -2.93 1.97 -31.25
C TYR A 42 -2.98 3.08 -32.30
N LEU A 43 -3.53 4.26 -31.98
CA LEU A 43 -3.62 5.37 -32.94
C LEU A 43 -2.44 6.33 -32.80
N LEU A 44 -2.09 6.70 -31.57
CA LEU A 44 -1.04 7.70 -31.32
C LEU A 44 0.34 7.06 -31.06
N GLY A 45 0.43 5.74 -30.89
CA GLY A 45 1.68 5.05 -30.59
C GLY A 45 2.33 5.50 -29.28
N GLY A 46 1.53 5.98 -28.31
CA GLY A 46 1.99 6.57 -27.05
C GLY A 46 2.58 7.98 -27.19
N ARG A 47 2.35 8.66 -28.32
CA ARG A 47 2.93 9.97 -28.64
C ARG A 47 1.91 11.12 -28.55
N ALA A 48 0.85 10.96 -27.76
CA ALA A 48 -0.09 12.05 -27.49
C ALA A 48 0.67 13.35 -27.12
N PRO A 49 0.26 14.54 -27.60
CA PRO A 49 0.96 15.79 -27.31
C PRO A 49 0.69 16.34 -25.89
N TRP A 50 0.19 15.50 -24.98
CA TRP A 50 -0.09 15.83 -23.59
C TRP A 50 0.43 14.75 -22.63
N THR A 51 0.48 15.10 -21.35
CA THR A 51 0.82 14.19 -20.25
C THR A 51 -0.13 14.42 -19.09
N PHE A 52 -0.87 13.37 -18.69
CA PHE A 52 -1.74 13.41 -17.52
C PHE A 52 -0.94 13.43 -16.22
N ARG A 53 -1.54 13.99 -15.15
CA ARG A 53 -0.92 14.09 -13.83
C ARG A 53 -1.48 13.05 -12.85
N HIS A 54 -0.63 12.64 -11.93
CA HIS A 54 -0.99 11.80 -10.79
C HIS A 54 -1.32 12.66 -9.56
N ASN A 55 -2.10 12.08 -8.64
CA ASN A 55 -2.26 12.57 -7.27
C ASN A 55 -1.50 11.64 -6.33
N LYS A 56 -1.17 12.11 -5.12
CA LYS A 56 -0.58 11.26 -4.09
C LYS A 56 -1.61 10.24 -3.61
N ASP A 57 -1.17 9.02 -3.33
CA ASP A 57 -2.08 7.93 -3.00
C ASP A 57 -2.67 8.03 -1.58
N HIS A 58 -1.91 8.55 -0.60
CA HIS A 58 -2.41 8.79 0.76
C HIS A 58 -3.55 9.84 0.82
N GLU A 59 -3.57 10.79 -0.12
CA GLU A 59 -4.61 11.83 -0.22
C GLU A 59 -5.91 11.30 -0.85
N ALA A 60 -5.94 10.06 -1.34
CA ALA A 60 -7.07 9.51 -2.09
C ALA A 60 -8.16 8.83 -1.23
N LEU A 61 -7.96 8.71 0.08
CA LEU A 61 -8.96 8.14 1.00
C LEU A 61 -10.12 9.13 1.24
N ARG A 62 -11.32 8.57 1.40
CA ARG A 62 -12.53 9.31 1.75
C ARG A 62 -12.97 8.94 3.16
N ASP A 63 -13.64 9.87 3.84
CA ASP A 63 -14.13 9.69 5.20
C ASP A 63 -15.05 8.47 5.28
N ALA A 64 -14.81 7.60 6.27
CA ALA A 64 -15.52 6.33 6.38
C ALA A 64 -17.03 6.48 6.60
N ALA A 65 -17.45 7.60 7.22
CA ALA A 65 -18.87 7.90 7.45
C ALA A 65 -19.68 8.06 6.15
N GLY A 66 -19.03 8.44 5.04
CA GLY A 66 -19.67 8.59 3.72
C GLY A 66 -19.63 7.32 2.87
N GLU A 67 -18.94 6.27 3.32
CA GLU A 67 -18.67 5.08 2.52
C GLU A 67 -19.47 3.86 2.99
N LYS A 68 -19.82 2.99 2.05
CA LYS A 68 -20.45 1.70 2.37
C LYS A 68 -19.38 0.67 2.70
N LYS A 69 -19.52 0.00 3.85
CA LYS A 69 -18.66 -1.13 4.20
C LYS A 69 -18.83 -2.26 3.17
N ILE A 70 -17.71 -2.75 2.65
CA ILE A 70 -17.70 -3.90 1.72
C ILE A 70 -17.81 -5.20 2.54
N PRO A 71 -18.82 -6.04 2.31
CA PRO A 71 -18.95 -7.33 2.96
C PRO A 71 -18.09 -8.37 2.23
N TYR A 72 -16.85 -8.58 2.68
CA TYR A 72 -16.02 -9.67 2.16
C TYR A 72 -16.52 -11.03 2.69
N PRO A 73 -16.64 -12.06 1.84
CA PRO A 73 -16.92 -13.42 2.29
C PRO A 73 -15.85 -13.91 3.27
N LYS A 74 -16.24 -14.82 4.16
CA LYS A 74 -15.26 -15.53 5.01
C LYS A 74 -14.42 -16.45 4.13
N ALA A 75 -13.16 -16.64 4.52
CA ALA A 75 -12.28 -17.62 3.90
C ALA A 75 -12.87 -19.04 4.01
N ASP A 76 -12.79 -19.81 2.93
CA ASP A 76 -13.25 -21.19 2.84
C ASP A 76 -12.16 -22.22 3.14
N GLY A 77 -10.89 -21.80 3.22
CA GLY A 77 -9.73 -22.65 3.48
C GLY A 77 -9.32 -23.53 2.29
N ILE A 78 -9.91 -23.33 1.10
CA ILE A 78 -9.63 -24.11 -0.11
C ILE A 78 -9.15 -23.18 -1.23
N ILE A 79 -9.93 -22.17 -1.57
CA ILE A 79 -9.61 -21.18 -2.62
C ILE A 79 -9.25 -19.84 -1.97
N THR A 80 -9.82 -19.56 -0.80
CA THR A 80 -9.66 -18.32 -0.05
C THR A 80 -9.19 -18.63 1.37
N PHE A 81 -8.20 -17.88 1.85
CA PHE A 81 -7.54 -18.13 3.12
C PHE A 81 -7.57 -16.87 3.97
N ASP A 82 -7.48 -17.05 5.28
CA ASP A 82 -7.28 -15.92 6.17
C ASP A 82 -5.86 -15.35 6.03
N ARG A 83 -5.70 -14.13 6.53
CA ARG A 83 -4.45 -13.38 6.43
C ARG A 83 -3.30 -14.05 7.19
N LEU A 84 -3.54 -14.67 8.34
CA LEU A 84 -2.47 -15.28 9.15
C LEU A 84 -1.93 -16.54 8.49
N THR A 85 -2.82 -17.36 7.91
CA THR A 85 -2.40 -18.50 7.07
C THR A 85 -1.51 -18.01 5.91
N SER A 86 -1.87 -16.89 5.27
CA SER A 86 -1.09 -16.31 4.16
C SER A 86 0.28 -15.79 4.62
N VAL A 87 0.36 -15.16 5.79
CA VAL A 87 1.61 -14.67 6.41
C VAL A 87 2.53 -15.83 6.79
N ALA A 88 1.98 -16.93 7.31
CA ALA A 88 2.76 -18.12 7.60
C ALA A 88 3.41 -18.70 6.34
N LEU A 89 2.71 -18.72 5.21
CA LEU A 89 3.25 -19.16 3.93
C LEU A 89 4.30 -18.21 3.34
N ALA A 90 4.26 -16.93 3.70
CA ALA A 90 5.33 -15.99 3.39
C ALA A 90 6.63 -16.28 4.16
N ASN A 91 6.55 -17.17 5.16
CA ASN A 91 7.66 -17.57 6.03
C ASN A 91 8.42 -16.34 6.56
N THR A 92 7.67 -15.30 6.90
CA THR A 92 8.22 -14.03 7.39
C THR A 92 8.49 -14.13 8.88
N ASN A 93 9.66 -13.67 9.31
CA ASN A 93 10.01 -13.66 10.71
C ASN A 93 10.96 -12.52 11.06
N HIS A 94 10.92 -12.07 12.31
CA HIS A 94 11.82 -11.07 12.87
C HIS A 94 12.18 -11.52 14.30
N ALA A 95 13.39 -11.22 14.77
CA ALA A 95 13.73 -11.41 16.18
C ALA A 95 12.75 -10.61 17.07
N GLU A 96 12.15 -11.26 18.07
CA GLU A 96 11.08 -10.67 18.89
C GLU A 96 11.54 -9.48 19.73
N ASN A 97 12.82 -9.42 20.07
CA ASN A 97 13.42 -8.41 20.93
C ASN A 97 14.10 -7.26 20.16
N GLN A 98 13.89 -7.15 18.85
CA GLN A 98 14.42 -6.03 18.08
C GLN A 98 13.48 -4.81 18.13
N PRO A 99 14.01 -3.58 17.93
CA PRO A 99 13.18 -2.38 17.84
C PRO A 99 12.14 -2.47 16.71
N CYS A 100 10.96 -1.88 16.91
CA CYS A 100 9.96 -1.78 15.86
C CYS A 100 10.47 -0.92 14.69
N HIS A 101 10.50 -1.49 13.48
CA HIS A 101 10.92 -0.81 12.25
C HIS A 101 9.79 -0.05 11.55
N LEU A 102 8.64 0.08 12.21
CA LEU A 102 7.46 0.81 11.76
C LEU A 102 7.24 1.94 12.75
N LEU A 103 7.87 3.07 12.47
CA LEU A 103 7.92 4.21 13.37
C LEU A 103 6.68 5.07 13.16
N LEU A 104 6.08 5.52 14.25
CA LEU A 104 5.01 6.52 14.23
C LEU A 104 5.60 7.87 14.61
N ASP A 105 5.43 8.89 13.76
CA ASP A 105 5.82 10.25 14.09
C ASP A 105 5.01 10.79 15.27
N ASP A 106 3.70 10.49 15.27
CA ASP A 106 2.74 10.86 16.31
C ASP A 106 1.76 9.69 16.54
N PRO A 107 1.94 8.90 17.62
CA PRO A 107 1.06 7.77 17.92
C PRO A 107 -0.42 8.14 18.10
N SER A 108 -0.74 9.38 18.47
CA SER A 108 -2.13 9.81 18.69
C SER A 108 -2.95 9.82 17.39
N ARG A 109 -2.30 10.13 16.24
CA ARG A 109 -2.96 10.21 14.92
C ARG A 109 -3.59 8.90 14.47
N ALA A 110 -3.04 7.77 14.90
CA ALA A 110 -3.61 6.45 14.61
C ALA A 110 -5.06 6.35 15.11
N LEU A 111 -5.35 6.91 16.29
CA LEU A 111 -6.70 6.90 16.86
C LEU A 111 -7.50 8.13 16.43
N GLU A 112 -6.92 9.31 16.60
CA GLU A 112 -7.62 10.58 16.45
C GLU A 112 -8.01 10.89 15.00
N VAL A 113 -7.20 10.42 14.04
CA VAL A 113 -7.43 10.64 12.61
C VAL A 113 -7.73 9.31 11.91
N ASN A 114 -6.78 8.37 11.89
CA ASN A 114 -6.90 7.18 11.05
C ASN A 114 -8.11 6.33 11.47
N PHE A 115 -8.25 6.02 12.76
CA PHE A 115 -9.39 5.27 13.27
C PHE A 115 -10.69 6.09 13.18
N ARG A 116 -10.75 7.27 13.79
CA ARG A 116 -11.99 8.06 13.87
C ARG A 116 -12.54 8.53 12.52
N ARG A 117 -11.67 8.96 11.60
CA ARG A 117 -12.08 9.52 10.30
C ARG A 117 -12.15 8.48 9.19
N PHE A 118 -11.17 7.57 9.14
CA PHE A 118 -11.02 6.60 8.04
C PHE A 118 -11.32 5.14 8.45
N ALA A 119 -11.78 4.92 9.69
CA ALA A 119 -12.07 3.61 10.25
C ALA A 119 -10.87 2.66 10.27
N GLY A 120 -9.66 3.17 10.51
CA GLY A 120 -8.44 2.38 10.65
C GLY A 120 -8.05 1.66 9.36
N PRO A 121 -7.74 2.39 8.28
CA PRO A 121 -7.37 1.78 7.00
C PRO A 121 -6.15 0.84 7.10
N GLU A 122 -5.25 1.05 8.06
CA GLU A 122 -4.06 0.23 8.33
C GLU A 122 -4.35 -1.23 8.65
N GLU A 123 -5.51 -1.53 9.24
CA GLU A 123 -5.93 -2.92 9.46
C GLU A 123 -6.30 -3.63 8.16
N ARG A 124 -6.54 -2.89 7.07
CA ARG A 124 -7.10 -3.39 5.81
C ARG A 124 -6.12 -3.33 4.65
N TYR A 125 -5.40 -2.21 4.48
CA TYR A 125 -4.39 -2.11 3.42
C TYR A 125 -3.14 -2.93 3.76
N CYS A 126 -2.89 -3.22 5.04
CA CYS A 126 -1.74 -4.03 5.43
C CYS A 126 -1.98 -5.49 5.03
N PRO A 127 -1.16 -6.05 4.12
CA PRO A 127 -1.35 -7.42 3.65
C PRO A 127 -1.01 -8.46 4.72
N ALA A 128 -0.35 -8.07 5.81
CA ALA A 128 0.20 -9.00 6.80
C ALA A 128 -0.38 -8.86 8.21
N GLY A 129 -1.38 -8.00 8.42
CA GLY A 129 -2.03 -7.86 9.73
C GLY A 129 -1.09 -7.36 10.81
N VAL A 130 -0.19 -6.46 10.44
CA VAL A 130 0.75 -5.81 11.35
C VAL A 130 0.02 -4.85 12.30
N TYR A 131 -1.03 -4.18 11.83
CA TYR A 131 -1.75 -3.16 12.60
C TYR A 131 -3.09 -3.72 13.08
N GLU A 132 -3.37 -3.53 14.37
CA GLU A 132 -4.63 -3.93 15.00
C GLU A 132 -5.04 -2.91 16.07
N PHE A 133 -6.30 -2.50 16.08
CA PHE A 133 -6.86 -1.62 17.11
C PHE A 133 -7.49 -2.47 18.23
N LEU A 134 -6.80 -2.53 19.37
CA LEU A 134 -7.23 -3.28 20.55
C LEU A 134 -7.94 -2.37 21.55
N LYS A 135 -8.95 -2.89 22.25
CA LYS A 135 -9.51 -2.24 23.45
C LYS A 135 -8.73 -2.71 24.68
N SER A 136 -8.16 -1.80 25.45
CA SER A 136 -7.52 -2.11 26.73
C SER A 136 -8.55 -2.64 27.72
N GLY A 137 -8.25 -3.77 28.37
CA GLY A 137 -9.18 -4.49 29.24
C GLY A 137 -9.59 -3.72 30.51
N GLU A 138 -8.74 -2.81 30.99
CA GLU A 138 -8.98 -2.05 32.23
C GLU A 138 -9.57 -0.66 31.99
N SER A 139 -9.11 0.07 30.95
CA SER A 139 -9.55 1.45 30.68
C SER A 139 -10.61 1.59 29.59
N LYS A 140 -10.97 0.51 28.88
CA LYS A 140 -11.76 0.53 27.61
C LYS A 140 -11.17 1.42 26.51
N GLU A 141 -10.00 2.02 26.73
CA GLU A 141 -9.35 2.88 25.74
C GLU A 141 -8.82 2.03 24.60
N MET A 142 -9.07 2.49 23.39
CA MET A 142 -8.56 1.85 22.19
C MET A 142 -7.11 2.25 21.99
N ARG A 143 -6.27 1.31 21.59
CA ARG A 143 -4.86 1.56 21.23
C ARG A 143 -4.51 0.82 19.94
N LEU A 144 -3.57 1.38 19.19
CA LEU A 144 -2.95 0.66 18.08
C LEU A 144 -1.90 -0.33 18.64
N GLN A 145 -1.98 -1.58 18.21
CA GLN A 145 -0.96 -2.61 18.39
C GLN A 145 -0.23 -2.80 17.05
N ILE A 146 1.10 -2.78 17.10
CA ILE A 146 1.96 -3.02 15.94
C ILE A 146 2.68 -4.35 16.13
N ASN A 147 2.24 -5.35 15.37
CA ASN A 147 2.79 -6.69 15.27
C ASN A 147 3.86 -6.72 14.18
N SER A 148 4.96 -5.99 14.39
CA SER A 148 6.04 -5.78 13.41
C SER A 148 6.69 -7.08 12.94
N GLN A 149 6.64 -8.15 13.71
CA GLN A 149 7.14 -9.47 13.36
C GLN A 149 6.49 -10.06 12.10
N ASN A 150 5.24 -9.68 11.82
CA ASN A 150 4.50 -10.13 10.63
C ASN A 150 4.86 -9.33 9.37
N CYS A 151 5.67 -8.27 9.48
CA CYS A 151 5.89 -7.34 8.36
C CYS A 151 6.56 -8.01 7.16
N ILE A 152 5.92 -7.99 5.99
CA ILE A 152 6.50 -8.54 4.74
C ILE A 152 7.21 -7.49 3.87
N HIS A 153 7.52 -6.33 4.45
CA HIS A 153 8.30 -5.25 3.82
C HIS A 153 7.70 -4.65 2.53
N CYS A 154 6.39 -4.79 2.32
CA CYS A 154 5.70 -4.29 1.12
C CYS A 154 5.66 -2.75 0.98
N LYS A 155 5.97 -2.00 2.05
CA LYS A 155 5.92 -0.52 2.14
C LYS A 155 4.54 0.13 1.97
N ALA A 156 3.47 -0.66 1.90
CA ALA A 156 2.12 -0.13 1.73
C ALA A 156 1.69 0.83 2.84
N CYS A 157 2.06 0.58 4.09
CA CYS A 157 1.73 1.46 5.22
C CYS A 157 2.36 2.85 5.11
N ASP A 158 3.65 2.90 4.77
CA ASP A 158 4.41 4.13 4.53
C ASP A 158 3.77 4.96 3.40
N ILE A 159 3.34 4.28 2.33
CA ILE A 159 2.74 4.93 1.15
C ILE A 159 1.27 5.35 1.38
N LYS A 160 0.47 4.53 2.07
CA LYS A 160 -1.00 4.65 2.06
C LYS A 160 -1.57 5.39 3.26
N ASP A 161 -0.84 5.49 4.36
CA ASP A 161 -1.32 6.17 5.57
C ASP A 161 -1.79 7.60 5.21
N PRO A 162 -3.09 7.93 5.43
CA PRO A 162 -3.66 9.22 5.04
C PRO A 162 -2.97 10.42 5.67
N THR A 163 -2.26 10.21 6.79
CA THR A 163 -1.54 11.25 7.51
C THR A 163 -0.03 11.21 7.33
N GLN A 164 0.49 10.25 6.55
CA GLN A 164 1.93 9.99 6.40
C GLN A 164 2.67 9.94 7.75
N ASN A 165 2.05 9.28 8.74
CA ASN A 165 2.52 9.17 10.11
C ASN A 165 3.40 7.93 10.32
N ILE A 166 3.28 6.91 9.47
CA ILE A 166 4.09 5.70 9.51
C ILE A 166 5.33 5.87 8.61
N THR A 167 6.51 5.76 9.21
CA THR A 167 7.78 5.63 8.47
C THR A 167 8.28 4.19 8.55
N TRP A 168 8.48 3.54 7.40
CA TRP A 168 9.12 2.23 7.35
C TRP A 168 10.64 2.40 7.36
N THR A 169 11.33 1.73 8.29
CA THR A 169 12.78 1.61 8.32
C THR A 169 13.22 0.16 8.15
N VAL A 170 14.50 -0.06 7.85
CA VAL A 170 15.02 -1.41 7.69
C VAL A 170 15.15 -2.06 9.09
N PRO A 171 14.58 -3.26 9.33
CA PRO A 171 14.80 -4.02 10.56
C PRO A 171 16.24 -4.56 10.65
N GLU A 172 16.55 -5.28 11.73
CA GLU A 172 17.80 -6.03 11.81
C GLU A 172 17.94 -7.03 10.65
N GLY A 173 19.17 -7.23 10.19
CA GLY A 173 19.48 -8.06 9.03
C GLY A 173 19.04 -9.52 9.22
N GLY A 174 18.49 -10.12 8.17
CA GLY A 174 17.97 -11.50 8.20
C GLY A 174 16.51 -11.62 8.62
N GLY A 175 15.87 -10.54 9.08
CA GLY A 175 14.42 -10.47 9.28
C GLY A 175 13.67 -10.14 7.98
N GLY A 176 12.40 -10.53 7.93
CA GLY A 176 11.51 -10.31 6.78
C GLY A 176 11.00 -11.59 6.13
N PRO A 177 10.36 -11.47 4.96
CA PRO A 177 9.83 -12.62 4.24
C PRO A 177 10.93 -13.53 3.70
N ASN A 178 10.68 -14.83 3.70
CA ASN A 178 11.56 -15.83 3.10
C ASN A 178 10.86 -16.48 1.90
N TYR A 179 11.07 -15.88 0.73
CA TYR A 179 10.49 -16.29 -0.53
C TYR A 179 11.53 -17.09 -1.36
N PRO A 180 11.48 -18.43 -1.37
CA PRO A 180 12.50 -19.22 -2.05
C PRO A 180 12.43 -19.11 -3.58
N ASN A 181 11.23 -18.89 -4.15
CA ASN A 181 10.99 -18.88 -5.59
C ASN A 181 9.82 -17.95 -6.00
N MET A 182 9.57 -16.90 -5.21
CA MET A 182 8.49 -15.94 -5.48
C MET A 182 9.03 -14.72 -6.24
#